data_AF-A0A4S1CMT6-F1
#
_entry.id   AF-A0A4S1CMT6-F1
#
_cell.length_a   1.000
_cell.length_b   1.000
_cell.length_c   1.000
_cell.angle_alpha   90.00
_cell.angle_beta   90.00
_cell.angle_gamma   90.00
#
_symmetry.space_group_name_H-M   'P 1'
#
loop_
_entity.id
_entity.type
_entity.pdbx_description
1 polymer ?
#
loop_
_entity_poly.entity_id
_entity_poly.type
_entity_poly.pdbx_seq_one_letter_code
_entity_poly.pdbx_strand_id
1 'polypeptide(L)' 'MFLARDKNNDLYLFDKLPTKGKECWWAETGVDGTYLKLDKSLYPEITWETEPVPAELKLTQKG' A
#
# COMPACT_ATOMS: atom_id res chain seq x y z
N MET A 1 3.26 -6.49 5.28
CA MET A 1 2.57 -5.81 4.15
C MET A 1 3.19 -4.45 3.97
N PHE A 2 2.90 -3.73 2.89
CA PHE A 2 3.48 -2.42 2.58
C PHE A 2 2.41 -1.45 2.10
N LEU A 3 2.39 -0.25 2.65
CA LEU A 3 1.52 0.83 2.22
C LEU A 3 2.28 1.73 1.24
N ALA A 4 1.65 2.05 0.12
CA ALA A 4 2.17 3.04 -0.81
C ALA A 4 1.05 3.83 -1.47
N ARG A 5 1.35 5.07 -1.86
CA ARG A 5 0.42 5.90 -2.64
C ARG A 5 0.89 6.08 -4.05
N ASP A 6 -0.04 6.00 -4.98
CA ASP A 6 0.15 6.37 -6.38
C ASP A 6 0.12 7.89 -6.55
N LYS A 7 0.58 8.38 -7.72
CA LYS A 7 0.58 9.83 -8.03
C LYS A 7 -0.81 10.48 -7.97
N ASN A 8 -1.86 9.69 -8.18
CA ASN A 8 -3.25 10.15 -8.13
C ASN A 8 -3.81 10.21 -6.69
N ASN A 9 -2.97 10.01 -5.66
CA ASN A 9 -3.31 9.92 -4.24
C ASN A 9 -4.08 8.68 -3.79
N ASP A 10 -4.31 7.70 -4.67
CA ASP A 10 -4.86 6.41 -4.25
C ASP A 10 -3.89 5.70 -3.32
N LEU A 11 -4.44 5.09 -2.27
CA LEU A 11 -3.68 4.33 -1.27
C LEU A 11 -3.87 2.84 -1.51
N TYR A 12 -2.76 2.09 -1.46
CA TYR A 12 -2.76 0.65 -1.63
C TYR A 12 -1.97 -0.04 -0.52
N LEU A 13 -2.43 -1.24 -0.18
CA LEU A 13 -1.76 -2.19 0.69
C LEU A 13 -1.27 -3.37 -0.15
N PHE A 14 0.03 -3.57 -0.20
CA PHE A 14 0.70 -4.64 -0.92
C PHE A 14 1.12 -5.77 0.04
N ASP A 15 1.02 -7.01 -0.41
CA ASP A 15 1.49 -8.18 0.35
C ASP A 15 3.02 -8.21 0.46
N LYS A 16 3.70 -7.86 -0.64
CA LYS A 16 5.15 -7.74 -0.82
C LYS A 16 5.57 -6.29 -1.07
N LEU A 17 6.88 -6.04 -1.04
CA LEU A 17 7.43 -4.72 -1.33
C LEU A 17 7.13 -4.36 -2.80
N PRO A 18 6.38 -3.28 -3.09
CA PRO A 18 6.06 -2.92 -4.46
C PRO A 18 7.23 -2.21 -5.15
N THR A 19 7.23 -2.24 -6.49
CA THR A 19 8.21 -1.52 -7.32
C THR A 19 7.63 -0.19 -7.79
N LYS A 20 8.40 0.90 -7.66
CA LYS A 20 7.98 2.23 -8.10
C LYS A 20 7.93 2.30 -9.63
N GLY A 21 6.75 2.51 -10.20
CA GLY A 21 6.57 2.80 -11.61
C GLY A 21 6.60 4.31 -11.91
N LYS A 22 6.16 4.68 -13.11
CA LYS A 22 6.07 6.10 -13.51
C LYS A 22 4.94 6.85 -12.82
N GLU A 23 3.81 6.18 -12.59
CA GLU A 23 2.57 6.77 -12.07
C GLU A 23 1.97 6.00 -10.90
N CYS A 24 2.24 4.69 -10.84
CA CYS A 24 1.73 3.78 -9.83
C CYS A 24 2.81 2.83 -9.31
N TRP A 25 2.54 2.24 -8.15
CA TRP A 25 3.32 1.16 -7.54
C TRP A 25 2.85 -0.20 -8.07
N TRP A 26 3.80 -1.04 -8.48
CA TRP A 26 3.51 -2.36 -9.03
C TRP A 26 3.81 -3.47 -8.02
N ALA A 27 2.84 -4.35 -7.81
CA ALA A 27 3.12 -5.66 -7.23
C ALA A 27 3.88 -6.53 -8.26
N GLU A 28 4.73 -7.45 -7.80
CA GLU A 28 5.33 -8.45 -8.70
C GLU A 28 4.24 -9.20 -9.49
N THR A 29 4.50 -9.41 -10.79
CA THR A 29 3.59 -10.07 -11.72
C THR A 29 3.19 -11.47 -11.26
N GLY A 30 1.89 -11.77 -11.17
CA GLY A 30 1.47 -13.18 -11.09
C GLY A 30 0.03 -13.50 -10.71
N VAL A 31 -0.66 -12.72 -9.88
CA VAL A 31 -2.00 -13.12 -9.40
C VAL A 31 -2.85 -11.91 -9.02
N ASP A 32 -4.14 -11.93 -9.38
CA ASP A 32 -5.14 -11.08 -8.77
C ASP A 32 -5.12 -11.25 -7.24
N GLY A 33 -5.04 -10.14 -6.49
CA GLY A 33 -5.06 -10.17 -5.01
C GLY A 33 -3.72 -9.88 -4.31
N THR A 34 -2.67 -9.51 -5.03
CA THR A 34 -1.37 -9.08 -4.43
C THR A 34 -1.43 -7.68 -3.80
N TYR A 35 -2.49 -6.92 -4.06
CA TYR A 35 -2.71 -5.62 -3.44
C TYR A 35 -4.20 -5.33 -3.23
N LEU A 36 -4.48 -4.47 -2.26
CA LEU A 36 -5.80 -3.98 -1.93
C LEU A 36 -5.82 -2.45 -2.01
N LYS A 37 -6.83 -1.88 -2.67
CA LYS A 37 -7.09 -0.45 -2.60
C LYS A 37 -7.75 -0.13 -1.26
N LEU A 38 -7.20 0.83 -0.54
CA LEU A 38 -7.74 1.31 0.73
C LEU A 38 -8.45 2.66 0.56
N ASP A 39 -9.19 3.07 1.59
CA ASP A 39 -9.69 4.44 1.67
C ASP A 39 -8.51 5.42 1.71
N LYS A 40 -8.47 6.37 0.76
CA LYS A 40 -7.38 7.33 0.61
C LYS A 40 -7.24 8.29 1.80
N SER A 41 -8.26 8.44 2.64
CA SER A 41 -8.20 9.27 3.85
C SER A 41 -7.34 8.65 4.96
N LEU A 42 -7.08 7.35 4.91
CA LEU A 42 -6.19 6.66 5.83
C LEU A 42 -4.74 7.02 5.55
N TYR A 43 -3.91 7.13 6.60
CA TYR A 43 -2.46 7.37 6.52
C TYR A 43 -2.06 8.57 5.64
N PRO A 44 -2.54 9.80 5.93
CA PRO A 44 -2.26 11.00 5.12
C PRO A 44 -0.76 11.36 5.04
N GLU A 45 0.07 10.85 5.94
CA GLU A 45 1.52 11.02 5.97
C GLU A 45 2.25 10.26 4.85
N ILE A 46 1.63 9.21 4.30
CA ILE A 46 2.17 8.45 3.17
C ILE A 46 1.89 9.25 1.90
N THR A 47 2.89 9.49 1.07
CA THR A 47 2.76 10.26 -0.18
C THR A 47 3.40 9.50 -1.34
N TRP A 48 3.24 10.00 -2.57
CA TRP A 48 3.93 9.41 -3.73
C TRP A 48 5.47 9.39 -3.57
N GLU A 49 6.03 10.35 -2.81
CA GLU A 49 7.48 10.46 -2.62
C GLU A 49 8.01 9.73 -1.40
N THR A 50 7.12 9.19 -0.55
CA THR A 50 7.57 8.28 0.51
C THR A 50 7.87 6.91 -0.07
N GLU A 51 8.94 6.29 0.41
CA GLU A 51 9.18 4.86 0.21
C GLU A 51 8.02 4.03 0.81
N PRO A 52 7.74 2.82 0.30
CA PRO A 52 6.66 1.99 0.81
C PRO A 52 6.82 1.73 2.31
N VAL A 53 5.77 2.01 3.08
CA VAL A 53 5.80 1.93 4.54
C VAL A 53 5.39 0.53 5.00
N PRO A 54 6.21 -0.17 5.81
CA PRO A 54 5.83 -1.49 6.31
C PRO A 54 4.59 -1.39 7.23
N ALA A 55 3.62 -2.25 6.98
CA ALA A 55 2.39 -2.38 7.74
C ALA A 55 2.27 -3.78 8.35
N GLU A 56 1.84 -3.80 9.61
CA GLU A 56 1.61 -5.01 10.41
C GLU A 56 0.13 -5.09 10.82
N LEU A 57 -0.46 -6.27 10.70
CA LEU A 57 -1.79 -6.53 11.22
C LEU A 57 -1.72 -6.71 12.74
N LYS A 58 -2.35 -5.82 13.50
CA LYS A 58 -2.52 -6.01 14.95
C LYS A 58 -3.93 -6.52 15.24
N LEU A 59 -4.00 -7.78 15.66
CA LEU A 59 -5.23 -8.35 16.20
C LEU A 59 -5.46 -7.76 17.59
N THR A 60 -6.46 -6.89 17.70
CA THR A 60 -6.92 -6.43 19.00
C THR A 60 -7.89 -7.47 19.56
N GLN A 61 -7.54 -8.10 20.68
CA GLN A 61 -8.53 -8.88 21.44
C GLN A 61 -9.55 -7.88 21.98
N LYS A 62 -10.78 -7.93 21.47
CA LYS A 62 -11.92 -7.36 22.18
C LYS A 62 -12.23 -8.32 23.33
N GLY A 63 -11.94 -7.88 24.56
CA GLY A 63 -12.43 -8.52 25.77
C GLY A 63 -13.95 -8.44 25.88
#